data_AF-A0A4V1AW07-F1
#
_entry.id   AF-A0A4V1AW07-F1
#
_cell.length_a   1.000
_cell.length_b   1.000
_cell.length_c   1.000
_cell.angle_alpha   90.00
_cell.angle_beta   90.00
_cell.angle_gamma   90.00
#
_symmetry.space_group_name_H-M   'P 1'
#
loop_
_entity.id
_entity.type
_entity.pdbx_description
1 polymer ?
#
loop_
_entity_poly.entity_id
_entity_poly.type
_entity_poly.pdbx_seq_one_letter_code
_entity_poly.pdbx_strand_id
1 'polypeptide(L)'
;MNNESKFRKAMDEHLTLVEKLGDDHPEAMWAMWRVMELAPQELQDSMMAKAKAVGLIPEKPDGYFDNKPVYRLENIAKRLGMTPQEAEVAIYQMIAERQAAGLPVDELVMDAERIEKVH
;
A
#
# COMPACT_ATOMS: atom_id res chain seq x y z
N MET A 1 20.16 -13.96 -3.05
CA MET A 1 19.95 -12.50 -3.24
C MET A 1 19.38 -11.94 -1.95
N ASN A 2 20.08 -11.01 -1.32
CA ASN A 2 19.65 -10.35 -0.08
C ASN A 2 18.52 -9.36 -0.38
N ASN A 3 17.64 -9.07 0.60
CA ASN A 3 16.50 -8.15 0.41
C ASN A 3 16.94 -6.76 -0.09
N GLU A 4 18.09 -6.27 0.35
CA GLU A 4 18.69 -5.01 -0.12
C GLU A 4 19.00 -4.99 -1.63
N SER A 5 19.45 -6.12 -2.18
CA SER A 5 19.71 -6.25 -3.63
C SER A 5 18.41 -6.31 -4.43
N LYS A 6 17.34 -6.89 -3.87
CA LYS A 6 16.01 -6.88 -4.50
C LYS A 6 15.39 -5.48 -4.44
N PHE A 7 15.55 -4.77 -3.32
CA PHE A 7 15.13 -3.38 -3.16
C PHE A 7 15.79 -2.44 -4.17
N ARG A 8 17.13 -2.48 -4.30
CA ARG A 8 17.84 -1.64 -5.29
C ARG A 8 17.38 -1.92 -6.72
N LYS A 9 17.18 -3.20 -7.06
CA LYS A 9 16.69 -3.56 -8.40
C LYS A 9 15.27 -3.03 -8.65
N ALA A 10 14.37 -3.16 -7.67
CA ALA A 10 13.02 -2.62 -7.77
C ALA A 10 13.02 -1.08 -7.87
N MET A 11 13.94 -0.41 -7.15
CA MET A 11 14.13 1.04 -7.23
C MET A 11 14.60 1.47 -8.62
N ASP A 12 15.59 0.79 -9.17
CA ASP A 12 16.10 1.08 -10.53
C ASP A 12 14.99 0.84 -11.58
N GLU A 13 14.20 -0.21 -11.43
CA GLU A 13 13.04 -0.50 -12.30
C GLU A 13 11.98 0.60 -12.20
N HIS A 14 11.61 1.04 -10.99
CA HIS A 14 10.67 2.13 -10.79
C HIS A 14 11.16 3.44 -11.40
N LEU A 15 12.40 3.84 -11.13
CA LEU A 15 12.98 5.07 -11.71
C LEU A 15 13.00 5.02 -13.23
N THR A 16 13.34 3.87 -13.82
CA THR A 16 13.32 3.68 -15.27
C THR A 16 11.91 3.80 -15.85
N LEU A 17 10.89 3.31 -15.14
CA LEU A 17 9.50 3.38 -15.57
C LEU A 17 8.93 4.79 -15.42
N VAL A 18 9.25 5.50 -14.34
CA VAL A 18 8.89 6.91 -14.15
C VAL A 18 9.49 7.78 -15.25
N GLU A 19 10.77 7.55 -15.60
CA GLU A 19 11.43 8.30 -16.67
C GLU A 19 10.81 8.04 -18.05
N LYS A 20 10.34 6.81 -18.31
CA LYS A 20 9.78 6.43 -19.62
C LYS A 20 8.29 6.74 -19.78
N LEU A 21 7.51 6.58 -18.73
CA LEU A 21 6.05 6.54 -18.79
C LEU A 21 5.39 7.65 -17.96
N GLY A 22 6.15 8.29 -17.07
CA GLY A 22 5.63 9.24 -16.09
C GLY A 22 5.21 8.56 -14.78
N ASP A 23 5.17 9.34 -13.70
CA ASP A 23 4.90 8.86 -12.34
C ASP A 23 3.46 8.33 -12.17
N ASP A 24 2.50 8.93 -12.89
CA ASP A 24 1.08 8.53 -12.88
C ASP A 24 0.78 7.29 -13.75
N HIS A 25 1.78 6.71 -14.43
CA HIS A 25 1.55 5.53 -15.24
C HIS A 25 1.38 4.29 -14.34
N PRO A 26 0.38 3.41 -14.60
CA PRO A 26 0.10 2.24 -13.77
C PRO A 26 1.35 1.38 -13.50
N GLU A 27 2.19 1.19 -14.52
CA GLU A 27 3.44 0.42 -14.39
C GLU A 27 4.47 1.07 -13.46
N ALA A 28 4.58 2.41 -13.48
CA ALA A 28 5.47 3.15 -12.57
C ALA A 28 4.95 3.07 -11.13
N MET A 29 3.63 3.20 -10.95
CA MET A 29 2.98 2.99 -9.66
C MET A 29 3.22 1.57 -9.14
N TRP A 30 3.07 0.52 -9.96
CA TRP A 30 3.30 -0.86 -9.53
C TRP A 30 4.75 -1.11 -9.12
N ALA A 31 5.70 -0.53 -9.86
CA ALA A 31 7.10 -0.60 -9.50
C ALA A 31 7.38 0.12 -8.16
N MET A 32 6.70 1.24 -7.90
CA MET A 32 6.77 1.92 -6.60
C MET A 32 6.25 1.03 -5.46
N TRP A 33 5.19 0.26 -5.69
CA TRP A 33 4.62 -0.63 -4.67
C TRP A 33 5.57 -1.79 -4.36
N ARG A 34 6.23 -2.32 -5.40
CA ARG A 34 7.28 -3.32 -5.26
C ARG A 34 8.46 -2.79 -4.45
N VAL A 35 8.86 -1.53 -4.69
CA VAL A 35 9.89 -0.83 -3.92
C VAL A 35 9.50 -0.76 -2.45
N MET A 36 8.26 -0.36 -2.13
CA MET A 36 7.79 -0.25 -0.75
C MET A 36 7.78 -1.61 -0.03
N GLU A 37 7.30 -2.68 -0.67
CA GLU A 37 7.29 -4.03 -0.07
C GLU A 37 8.70 -4.56 0.21
N LEU A 38 9.65 -4.27 -0.69
CA LEU A 38 11.04 -4.72 -0.56
C LEU A 38 11.90 -3.78 0.29
N ALA A 39 11.36 -2.61 0.66
CA ALA A 39 12.07 -1.62 1.44
C ALA A 39 12.48 -2.20 2.81
N PRO A 40 13.67 -1.84 3.32
CA PRO A 40 14.05 -2.17 4.69
C PRO A 40 13.00 -1.66 5.68
N GLN A 41 12.79 -2.38 6.78
CA GLN A 41 11.78 -2.05 7.79
C GLN A 41 11.87 -0.59 8.25
N GLU A 42 13.09 -0.08 8.48
CA GLU A 42 13.32 1.32 8.87
C GLU A 42 12.76 2.34 7.84
N LEU A 43 12.83 2.01 6.55
CA LEU A 43 12.30 2.85 5.48
C LEU A 43 10.77 2.75 5.41
N GLN A 44 10.21 1.55 5.58
CA GLN A 44 8.76 1.35 5.65
C GLN A 44 8.15 2.10 6.84
N ASP A 45 8.79 2.03 8.00
CA ASP A 45 8.37 2.73 9.22
C ASP A 45 8.45 4.25 9.03
N SER A 46 9.51 4.75 8.37
CA SER A 46 9.67 6.17 8.02
C SER A 46 8.60 6.64 7.02
N MET A 47 8.28 5.83 6.01
CA MET A 47 7.20 6.12 5.05
C MET A 47 5.83 6.13 5.72
N MET A 48 5.54 5.15 6.58
CA MET A 48 4.32 5.14 7.38
C MET A 48 4.23 6.36 8.30
N ALA A 49 5.33 6.75 8.95
CA ALA A 49 5.37 7.94 9.80
C ALA A 49 5.08 9.22 9.00
N LYS A 50 5.67 9.36 7.81
CA LYS A 50 5.37 10.48 6.90
C LYS A 50 3.92 10.46 6.42
N ALA A 51 3.40 9.30 6.03
CA ALA A 51 2.02 9.16 5.59
C ALA A 51 1.01 9.53 6.70
N LYS A 52 1.32 9.19 7.96
CA LYS A 52 0.56 9.68 9.13
C LYS A 52 0.68 11.20 9.27
N ALA A 53 1.91 11.74 9.19
CA ALA A 53 2.17 13.16 9.38
C ALA A 53 1.49 14.06 8.33
N VAL A 54 1.36 13.60 7.09
CA VAL A 54 0.64 14.32 6.02
C VAL A 54 -0.86 13.97 5.95
N GLY A 55 -1.35 13.12 6.86
CA GLY A 55 -2.76 12.76 6.98
C GLY A 55 -3.29 11.78 5.94
N LEU A 56 -2.41 11.18 5.12
CA LEU A 56 -2.75 10.17 4.10
C LEU A 56 -3.28 8.88 4.72
N ILE A 57 -2.76 8.48 5.88
CA ILE A 57 -3.27 7.34 6.66
C ILE A 57 -3.74 7.77 8.04
N PRO A 58 -4.76 7.10 8.61
CA PRO A 58 -5.17 7.36 9.99
C PRO A 58 -4.01 7.15 10.97
N GLU A 59 -3.84 8.07 11.94
CA GLU A 59 -2.82 7.93 12.98
C GLU A 59 -3.03 6.67 13.83
N LYS A 60 -4.30 6.33 14.05
CA LYS A 60 -4.74 5.13 14.77
C LYS A 60 -5.30 4.11 13.78
N PRO A 61 -4.80 2.87 13.79
CA PRO A 61 -5.46 1.80 13.06
C PRO A 61 -6.80 1.45 13.71
N ASP A 62 -7.70 0.92 12.90
CA ASP A 62 -9.03 0.48 13.34
C ASP A 62 -9.01 -0.93 13.96
N GLY A 63 -7.90 -1.64 13.75
CA GLY A 63 -7.70 -3.02 14.14
C GLY A 63 -6.26 -3.43 13.97
N TYR A 64 -5.93 -4.62 14.45
CA TYR A 64 -4.71 -5.32 14.07
C TYR A 64 -5.05 -6.70 13.53
N PHE A 65 -4.29 -7.15 12.55
CA PHE A 65 -4.35 -8.51 12.03
C PHE A 65 -2.92 -9.01 11.90
N ASP A 66 -2.58 -10.08 12.64
CA ASP A 66 -1.22 -10.64 12.68
C ASP A 66 -0.13 -9.60 12.98
N ASN A 67 -0.36 -8.76 14.01
CA ASN A 67 0.47 -7.60 14.40
C ASN A 67 0.63 -6.49 13.34
N LYS A 68 -0.09 -6.56 12.21
CA LYS A 68 -0.13 -5.50 11.21
C LYS A 68 -1.33 -4.58 11.44
N PRO A 69 -1.17 -3.25 11.29
CA PRO A 69 -2.29 -2.32 11.43
C PRO A 69 -3.30 -2.50 10.30
N VAL A 70 -4.58 -2.62 10.66
CA VAL A 70 -5.69 -2.69 9.71
C VAL A 70 -6.50 -1.41 9.80
N TYR A 71 -6.89 -0.88 8.65
CA TYR A 71 -7.69 0.32 8.51
C TYR A 71 -8.97 -0.02 7.77
N ARG A 72 -10.10 0.49 8.26
CA ARG A 72 -11.39 0.31 7.60
C ARG A 72 -11.41 1.18 6.36
N LEU A 73 -11.84 0.59 5.25
CA LEU A 73 -11.97 1.28 3.97
C LEU A 73 -12.86 2.54 4.09
N GLU A 74 -13.94 2.48 4.87
CA GLU A 74 -14.81 3.64 5.13
C GLU A 74 -14.08 4.83 5.76
N ASN A 75 -13.12 4.57 6.65
CA ASN A 75 -12.36 5.61 7.33
C ASN A 75 -11.30 6.22 6.42
N ILE A 76 -10.72 5.40 5.54
CA ILE A 76 -9.83 5.86 4.48
C ILE A 76 -10.63 6.71 3.47
N ALA A 77 -11.78 6.22 3.01
CA ALA A 77 -12.65 6.91 2.06
C ALA A 77 -13.05 8.31 2.57
N LYS A 78 -13.54 8.39 3.82
CA LYS A 78 -13.89 9.67 4.46
C LYS A 78 -12.73 10.65 4.52
N ARG A 79 -11.50 10.18 4.77
CA ARG A 79 -10.30 11.04 4.82
C ARG A 79 -9.87 11.52 3.44
N LEU A 80 -9.99 10.67 2.43
CA LEU A 80 -9.68 11.02 1.04
C LEU A 80 -10.80 11.82 0.36
N GLY A 81 -11.91 12.08 1.05
CA GLY A 81 -13.07 12.75 0.48
C GLY A 81 -13.82 11.91 -0.56
N MET A 82 -13.61 10.59 -0.54
CA MET A 82 -14.22 9.62 -1.43
C MET A 82 -15.46 9.02 -0.81
N THR A 83 -16.41 8.60 -1.64
CA THR A 83 -17.51 7.74 -1.19
C THR A 83 -16.99 6.32 -0.91
N PRO A 84 -17.65 5.55 -0.02
CA PRO A 84 -17.26 4.16 0.24
C PRO A 84 -17.21 3.32 -1.04
N GLN A 85 -18.13 3.57 -1.99
CA GLN A 85 -18.20 2.87 -3.27
C GLN A 85 -17.00 3.21 -4.17
N GLU A 86 -16.59 4.49 -4.23
CA GLU A 86 -15.39 4.88 -4.99
C GLU A 86 -14.12 4.26 -4.39
N ALA A 87 -14.02 4.23 -3.06
CA ALA A 87 -12.91 3.60 -2.37
C ALA A 87 -12.90 2.07 -2.58
N GLU A 88 -14.06 1.43 -2.63
CA GLU A 88 -14.20 0.00 -2.93
C GLU A 88 -13.77 -0.32 -4.36
N VAL A 89 -14.20 0.47 -5.35
CA VAL A 89 -13.74 0.35 -6.74
C VAL A 89 -12.21 0.55 -6.83
N ALA A 90 -11.67 1.54 -6.13
CA ALA A 90 -10.22 1.79 -6.11
C ALA A 90 -9.44 0.61 -5.51
N ILE A 91 -9.94 0.00 -4.42
CA ILE A 91 -9.33 -1.20 -3.85
C ILE A 91 -9.44 -2.40 -4.79
N TYR A 92 -10.57 -2.59 -5.48
CA TYR A 92 -10.70 -3.68 -6.44
C TYR A 92 -9.79 -3.51 -7.65
N GLN A 93 -9.61 -2.27 -8.14
CA GLN A 93 -8.63 -1.96 -9.17
C GLN A 93 -7.22 -2.28 -8.67
N MET A 94 -6.85 -1.79 -7.49
CA MET A 94 -5.58 -2.07 -6.85
C MET A 94 -5.31 -3.57 -6.64
N ILE A 95 -6.33 -4.36 -6.30
CA ILE A 95 -6.26 -5.83 -6.19
C ILE A 95 -5.98 -6.45 -7.56
N ALA A 96 -6.75 -6.07 -8.58
CA ALA A 96 -6.59 -6.59 -9.94
C ALA A 96 -5.21 -6.23 -10.51
N GLU A 97 -4.73 -5.03 -10.22
CA GLU A 97 -3.41 -4.53 -10.58
C GLU A 97 -2.28 -5.29 -9.86
N ARG A 98 -2.40 -5.50 -8.55
CA ARG A 98 -1.45 -6.34 -7.79
C ARG A 98 -1.40 -7.76 -8.32
N GLN A 99 -2.54 -8.36 -8.62
CA GLN A 99 -2.60 -9.71 -9.20
C GLN A 99 -1.96 -9.75 -10.58
N ALA A 100 -2.21 -8.78 -11.45
CA ALA A 100 -1.59 -8.68 -12.77
C ALA A 100 -0.06 -8.51 -12.67
N ALA A 101 0.41 -7.79 -11.65
CA ALA A 101 1.83 -7.60 -11.37
C ALA A 101 2.49 -8.78 -10.63
N GLY A 102 1.75 -9.84 -10.30
CA GLY A 102 2.26 -10.97 -9.52
C GLY A 102 2.67 -10.60 -8.09
N LEU A 103 2.08 -9.53 -7.55
CA LEU A 103 2.28 -9.06 -6.19
C LEU A 103 1.34 -9.79 -5.22
N PRO A 104 1.78 -10.03 -3.98
CA PRO A 104 0.90 -10.60 -2.96
C PRO A 104 -0.27 -9.64 -2.66
N VAL A 105 -1.46 -10.23 -2.56
CA VAL A 105 -2.71 -9.56 -2.22
C VAL A 105 -3.14 -9.86 -0.78
N ASP A 106 -2.41 -10.75 -0.10
CA ASP A 106 -2.74 -11.31 1.21
C ASP A 106 -2.73 -10.27 2.35
N GLU A 107 -2.16 -9.09 2.11
CA GLU A 107 -2.16 -7.98 3.07
C GLU A 107 -3.48 -7.19 3.09
N LEU A 108 -4.41 -7.47 2.16
CA LEU A 108 -5.74 -6.87 2.14
C LEU A 108 -6.74 -7.78 2.83
N VAL A 109 -7.09 -7.44 4.07
CA VAL A 109 -8.14 -8.13 4.82
C VAL A 109 -9.50 -7.66 4.31
N MET A 110 -10.10 -8.41 3.38
CA MET A 110 -11.46 -8.16 2.89
C MET A 110 -12.55 -8.68 3.84
N ASP A 111 -12.17 -9.42 4.87
CA ASP A 111 -13.09 -10.05 5.82
C ASP A 111 -13.00 -9.39 7.21
N ALA A 112 -14.04 -8.64 7.56
CA ALA A 112 -14.13 -7.92 8.82
C ALA A 112 -14.14 -8.85 10.05
N GLU A 113 -14.49 -10.14 9.90
CA GLU A 113 -14.52 -11.12 11.00
C GLU A 113 -13.12 -11.55 11.44
N ARG A 114 -12.11 -11.34 10.60
CA ARG A 114 -10.71 -11.65 10.92
C ARG A 114 -9.98 -10.51 11.63
N ILE A 115 -10.59 -9.35 11.80
CA ILE A 115 -9.96 -8.17 12.41
C ILE A 115 -10.10 -8.24 13.93
N GLU A 116 -8.97 -8.26 14.65
CA GLU A 116 -9.00 -8.04 16.10
C GLU A 116 -9.35 -6.57 16.37
N LYS A 117 -10.50 -6.35 17.01
CA LYS A 117 -11.00 -5.01 17.34
C LYS A 117 -10.11 -4.38 18.41
N VAL A 118 -9.66 -3.15 18.18
CA VAL A 118 -9.06 -2.32 19.23
C VAL A 118 -10.21 -1.81 20.12
N HIS A 119 -10.18 -2.17 21.40
CA HIS A 119 -11.06 -1.61 22.44
C HIS A 119 -10.55 -0.27 22.96
#